data_AF-A0A9E2J3G3-F1
#
_entry.id   AF-A0A9E2J3G3-F1
#
_cell.length_a   1.000
_cell.length_b   1.000
_cell.length_c   1.000
_cell.angle_alpha   90.00
_cell.angle_beta   90.00
_cell.angle_gamma   90.00
#
_symmetry.space_group_name_H-M   'P 1'
#
loop_
_entity.id
_entity.type
_entity.pdbx_description
1 polymer ?
#
loop_
_entity_poly.entity_id
_entity_poly.type
_entity_poly.pdbx_seq_one_letter_code
_entity_poly.pdbx_strand_id
1 'polypeptide(L)'
;MIQRGIATFGLDYGTCPPWLFERMVKLGREMIRCIVAEEGPDEFIRRLADPAWFQSLGTVLAFDWNASGLTTILTAALKEAIRGQELDLGIFICGGKGKTSRKTPDEITNWGNRLNLASQPISSLVYNSRMAAKVDSALIQDNFQIYHHAFFFTKNGAWTVVQQGMNASEQSARRYHWHSEDVKNLINEPHSGIASQITLPNVLNMSANQSSQNRQISTELVGQNFGALMKDVKILARHSSNLSQMADLANGQQRLKLLNLETVEFTSHPILKENFFQSKYLEKIFWILCDRKPENYEKLLATEGVGPKTIRALALVSEIIYGAKPSYEDPARYSFAHGGK
;
A
#
# COMPACT_ATOMS: atom_id res chain seq x y z
N MET A 1 22.55 -6.26 21.29
CA MET A 1 22.22 -7.57 20.70
C MET A 1 20.77 -7.46 20.20
N ILE A 2 20.57 -7.34 18.88
CA ILE A 2 19.25 -7.06 18.29
C ILE A 2 18.48 -8.39 18.19
N GLN A 3 17.41 -8.54 18.95
CA GLN A 3 16.52 -9.71 18.94
C GLN A 3 15.45 -9.54 17.85
N ARG A 4 15.12 -10.59 17.07
CA ARG A 4 14.12 -10.56 15.97
C ARG A 4 13.22 -11.82 16.03
N GLY A 5 11.95 -11.73 15.59
CA GLY A 5 10.86 -12.74 15.69
C GLY A 5 10.17 -13.12 14.34
N ILE A 6 9.43 -14.25 14.28
CA ILE A 6 8.65 -14.73 13.10
C ILE A 6 7.19 -14.25 13.17
N ALA A 7 6.66 -13.89 12.02
CA ALA A 7 5.24 -13.61 11.79
C ALA A 7 4.82 -14.17 10.41
N THR A 8 4.25 -15.37 10.35
CA THR A 8 3.69 -15.98 9.12
C THR A 8 2.17 -15.95 9.18
N PHE A 9 1.45 -15.79 8.05
CA PHE A 9 -0.03 -15.85 8.04
C PHE A 9 -0.56 -16.54 6.79
N GLY A 10 -1.32 -17.63 6.95
CA GLY A 10 -2.07 -18.29 5.86
C GLY A 10 -3.53 -17.82 5.81
N LEU A 11 -4.23 -17.97 4.68
CA LEU A 11 -5.66 -17.65 4.62
C LEU A 11 -6.49 -18.70 5.38
N ASP A 12 -7.19 -18.27 6.44
CA ASP A 12 -8.02 -19.13 7.27
C ASP A 12 -9.49 -18.79 7.12
N TYR A 13 -10.32 -19.82 7.26
CA TYR A 13 -11.78 -19.70 7.25
C TYR A 13 -12.30 -19.87 8.67
N GLY A 14 -13.12 -18.93 9.15
CA GLY A 14 -13.69 -18.99 10.49
C GLY A 14 -14.05 -17.63 11.06
N THR A 15 -14.72 -17.65 12.21
CA THR A 15 -15.01 -16.46 13.00
C THR A 15 -14.45 -16.64 14.40
N CYS A 16 -13.91 -15.57 14.98
CA CYS A 16 -13.45 -15.62 16.37
C CYS A 16 -14.68 -15.87 17.28
N PRO A 17 -14.67 -16.91 18.13
CA PRO A 17 -15.78 -17.17 19.04
C PRO A 17 -16.01 -15.97 19.97
N PRO A 18 -17.28 -15.59 20.26
CA PRO A 18 -17.57 -14.42 21.09
C PRO A 18 -16.91 -14.45 22.47
N TRP A 19 -16.91 -15.62 23.12
CA TRP A 19 -16.28 -15.80 24.44
C TRP A 19 -14.77 -15.57 24.42
N LEU A 20 -14.09 -15.89 23.31
CA LEU A 20 -12.66 -15.66 23.15
C LEU A 20 -12.44 -14.16 22.93
N PHE A 21 -13.18 -13.57 21.99
CA PHE A 21 -13.13 -12.15 21.70
C PHE A 21 -13.32 -11.28 22.95
N GLU A 22 -14.30 -11.60 23.80
CA GLU A 22 -14.50 -10.89 25.08
C GLU A 22 -13.28 -10.95 26.00
N ARG A 23 -12.58 -12.10 26.05
CA ARG A 23 -11.32 -12.24 26.82
C ARG A 23 -10.19 -11.43 26.19
N MET A 24 -10.09 -11.42 24.85
CA MET A 24 -9.11 -10.60 24.12
C MET A 24 -9.30 -9.11 24.45
N VAL A 25 -10.56 -8.64 24.46
CA VAL A 25 -10.90 -7.26 24.78
C VAL A 25 -10.52 -6.91 26.22
N LYS A 26 -10.81 -7.79 27.19
CA LYS A 26 -10.45 -7.56 28.60
C LYS A 26 -8.94 -7.49 28.80
N LEU A 27 -8.19 -8.45 28.26
CA LEU A 27 -6.73 -8.46 28.38
C LEU A 27 -6.10 -7.30 27.60
N GLY A 28 -6.55 -7.06 26.37
CA GLY A 28 -6.08 -5.95 25.54
C GLY A 28 -6.28 -4.60 26.22
N ARG A 29 -7.40 -4.40 26.92
CA ARG A 29 -7.66 -3.17 27.68
C ARG A 29 -6.62 -2.94 28.77
N GLU A 30 -6.31 -3.94 29.59
CA GLU A 30 -5.32 -3.79 30.65
C GLU A 30 -3.91 -3.62 30.08
N MET A 31 -3.57 -4.31 28.98
CA MET A 31 -2.28 -4.10 28.31
C MET A 31 -2.12 -2.68 27.77
N ILE A 32 -3.14 -2.13 27.11
CA ILE A 32 -3.12 -0.75 26.62
C ILE A 32 -2.95 0.22 27.78
N ARG A 33 -3.70 0.03 28.87
CA ARG A 33 -3.60 0.90 30.06
C ARG A 33 -2.19 0.89 30.67
N CYS A 34 -1.57 -0.27 30.83
CA CYS A 34 -0.21 -0.36 31.36
C CYS A 34 0.80 0.35 30.46
N ILE A 35 0.78 0.07 29.14
CA ILE A 35 1.72 0.69 28.20
C ILE A 35 1.52 2.21 28.14
N VAL A 36 0.27 2.68 28.08
CA VAL A 36 -0.04 4.11 28.05
C VAL A 36 0.34 4.81 29.35
N ALA A 37 0.17 4.15 30.50
CA ALA A 37 0.56 4.71 31.80
C ALA A 37 2.08 4.81 31.97
N GLU A 38 2.85 3.84 31.44
CA GLU A 38 4.31 3.82 31.57
C GLU A 38 5.02 4.66 30.51
N GLU A 39 4.57 4.60 29.25
CA GLU A 39 5.31 5.15 28.10
C GLU A 39 4.48 6.13 27.24
N GLY A 40 3.18 6.22 27.47
CA GLY A 40 2.28 7.14 26.77
C GLY A 40 1.61 6.55 25.50
N PRO A 41 0.67 7.32 24.91
CA PRO A 41 -0.13 6.86 23.78
C PRO A 41 0.66 6.72 22.47
N ASP A 42 1.66 7.58 22.27
CA ASP A 42 2.47 7.59 21.04
C ASP A 42 3.32 6.33 20.94
N GLU A 43 3.92 5.90 22.06
CA GLU A 43 4.69 4.65 22.13
C GLU A 43 3.82 3.42 21.83
N PHE A 44 2.59 3.38 22.34
CA PHE A 44 1.68 2.28 22.04
C PHE A 44 1.40 2.14 20.53
N ILE A 45 1.09 3.25 19.85
CA ILE A 45 0.82 3.18 18.40
C ILE A 45 2.09 2.97 17.58
N ARG A 46 3.25 3.45 18.05
CA ARG A 46 4.56 3.18 17.42
C ARG A 46 4.87 1.69 17.44
N ARG A 47 4.62 1.01 18.57
CA ARG A 47 4.76 -0.44 18.70
C ARG A 47 3.86 -1.23 17.75
N LEU A 48 2.63 -0.77 17.52
CA LEU A 48 1.73 -1.39 16.53
C LEU A 48 2.26 -1.30 15.08
N ALA A 49 3.15 -0.35 14.78
CA ALA A 49 3.76 -0.24 13.47
C ALA A 49 4.91 -1.24 13.26
N ASP A 50 5.42 -1.88 14.32
CA ASP A 50 6.39 -2.96 14.19
C ASP A 50 5.65 -4.28 13.89
N PRO A 51 5.94 -4.95 12.76
CA PRO A 51 5.23 -6.17 12.39
C PRO A 51 5.40 -7.33 13.37
N ALA A 52 6.56 -7.45 14.04
CA ALA A 52 6.85 -8.53 14.98
C ALA A 52 6.19 -8.27 16.34
N TRP A 53 6.19 -7.02 16.81
CA TRP A 53 5.50 -6.63 18.02
C TRP A 53 3.98 -6.74 17.87
N PHE A 54 3.43 -6.22 16.77
CA PHE A 54 2.01 -6.36 16.44
C PHE A 54 1.59 -7.82 16.44
N GLN A 55 2.45 -8.69 15.88
CA GLN A 55 2.21 -10.11 15.87
C GLN A 55 2.24 -10.73 17.27
N SER A 56 3.25 -10.41 18.06
CA SER A 56 3.40 -10.89 19.43
C SER A 56 2.21 -10.48 20.30
N LEU A 57 1.71 -9.26 20.14
CA LEU A 57 0.49 -8.79 20.82
C LEU A 57 -0.72 -9.66 20.44
N GLY A 58 -0.89 -9.97 19.15
CA GLY A 58 -1.95 -10.87 18.68
C GLY A 58 -1.90 -12.24 19.36
N THR A 59 -0.70 -12.83 19.46
CA THR A 59 -0.48 -14.11 20.14
C THR A 59 -0.75 -14.03 21.64
N VAL A 60 -0.33 -12.95 22.31
CA VAL A 60 -0.59 -12.73 23.74
C VAL A 60 -2.09 -12.62 24.01
N LEU A 61 -2.84 -12.00 23.11
CA LEU A 61 -4.31 -11.96 23.18
C LEU A 61 -4.96 -13.27 22.73
N ALA A 62 -4.25 -14.41 22.82
CA ALA A 62 -4.76 -15.75 22.54
C ALA A 62 -5.25 -15.97 21.09
N PHE A 63 -4.70 -15.23 20.14
CA PHE A 63 -4.88 -15.51 18.72
C PHE A 63 -3.76 -16.41 18.19
N ASP A 64 -4.07 -17.29 17.25
CA ASP A 64 -3.06 -18.16 16.67
C ASP A 64 -2.01 -17.35 15.89
N TRP A 65 -0.75 -17.67 16.13
CA TRP A 65 0.39 -16.93 15.59
C TRP A 65 0.48 -16.98 14.07
N ASN A 66 -0.15 -17.98 13.42
CA ASN A 66 -0.11 -18.20 11.98
C ASN A 66 -1.41 -17.81 11.25
N ALA A 67 -2.36 -17.19 11.96
CA ALA A 67 -3.70 -17.02 11.43
C ALA A 67 -3.89 -15.67 10.69
N SER A 68 -4.33 -15.68 9.44
CA SER A 68 -4.63 -14.44 8.66
C SER A 68 -5.69 -13.57 9.29
N GLY A 69 -6.58 -14.17 10.09
CA GLY A 69 -7.60 -13.44 10.86
C GLY A 69 -7.01 -12.51 11.90
N LEU A 70 -5.74 -12.70 12.32
CA LEU A 70 -5.15 -12.03 13.47
C LEU A 70 -5.24 -10.52 13.36
N THR A 71 -4.80 -9.93 12.25
CA THR A 71 -4.85 -8.47 12.10
C THR A 71 -6.27 -7.93 12.22
N THR A 72 -7.23 -8.62 11.62
CA THR A 72 -8.63 -8.16 11.61
C THR A 72 -9.30 -8.28 12.98
N ILE A 73 -8.98 -9.34 13.72
CA ILE A 73 -9.55 -9.59 15.05
C ILE A 73 -8.82 -8.77 16.11
N LEU A 74 -7.49 -8.68 16.04
CA LEU A 74 -6.68 -7.87 16.94
C LEU A 74 -7.09 -6.39 16.86
N THR A 75 -7.15 -5.81 15.67
CA THR A 75 -7.57 -4.40 15.49
C THR A 75 -8.99 -4.17 16.00
N ALA A 76 -9.92 -5.11 15.78
CA ALA A 76 -11.27 -5.04 16.31
C ALA A 76 -11.31 -5.13 17.85
N ALA A 77 -10.54 -6.06 18.43
CA ALA A 77 -10.43 -6.23 19.87
C ALA A 77 -9.81 -5.01 20.55
N LEU A 78 -8.76 -4.42 19.96
CA LEU A 78 -8.15 -3.18 20.46
C LEU A 78 -9.11 -1.99 20.37
N LYS A 79 -9.84 -1.86 19.25
CA LYS A 79 -10.85 -0.81 19.08
C LYS A 79 -11.99 -0.93 20.11
N GLU A 80 -12.42 -2.14 20.42
CA GLU A 80 -13.41 -2.39 21.47
C GLU A 80 -12.83 -2.23 22.89
N ALA A 81 -11.55 -2.56 23.08
CA ALA A 81 -10.87 -2.45 24.37
C ALA A 81 -10.80 -1.00 24.85
N ILE A 82 -10.55 -0.04 23.95
CA ILE A 82 -10.49 1.39 24.29
C ILE A 82 -11.85 2.09 24.29
N ARG A 83 -12.94 1.40 23.92
CA ARG A 83 -14.26 2.03 23.78
C ARG A 83 -14.69 2.69 25.10
N GLY A 84 -15.02 3.98 25.03
CA GLY A 84 -15.41 4.79 26.18
C GLY A 84 -14.22 5.33 26.99
N GLN A 85 -12.98 5.03 26.62
CA GLN A 85 -11.75 5.48 27.27
C GLN A 85 -10.80 6.18 26.27
N GLU A 86 -11.25 6.46 25.05
CA GLU A 86 -10.41 6.99 23.98
C GLU A 86 -9.81 8.36 24.34
N LEU A 87 -10.59 9.22 25.01
CA LEU A 87 -10.15 10.53 25.48
C LEU A 87 -9.11 10.44 26.59
N ASP A 88 -9.33 9.55 27.56
CA ASP A 88 -8.45 9.37 28.72
C ASP A 88 -7.10 8.76 28.29
N LEU A 89 -7.16 7.75 27.41
CA LEU A 89 -5.98 7.11 26.86
C LEU A 89 -5.29 7.99 25.80
N GLY A 90 -6.02 8.90 25.16
CA GLY A 90 -5.51 9.74 24.07
C GLY A 90 -5.21 8.97 22.78
N ILE A 91 -5.86 7.81 22.58
CA ILE A 91 -5.70 6.92 21.42
C ILE A 91 -7.03 6.77 20.70
N PHE A 92 -7.00 6.85 19.38
CA PHE A 92 -8.17 6.71 18.51
C PHE A 92 -7.88 5.68 17.42
N ILE A 93 -8.77 4.69 17.28
CA ILE A 93 -8.65 3.61 16.30
C ILE A 93 -9.81 3.70 15.32
N CYS A 94 -9.49 3.89 14.05
CA CYS A 94 -10.45 4.03 12.95
C CYS A 94 -10.30 2.90 11.93
N GLY A 95 -11.38 2.60 11.21
CA GLY A 95 -11.40 1.59 10.16
C GLY A 95 -11.68 0.18 10.67
N GLY A 96 -11.33 -0.82 9.86
CA GLY A 96 -11.59 -2.24 10.10
C GLY A 96 -11.58 -3.07 8.82
N LYS A 97 -12.31 -4.20 8.83
CA LYS A 97 -12.42 -5.14 7.70
C LYS A 97 -13.52 -4.74 6.72
N GLY A 98 -13.30 -4.96 5.42
CA GLY A 98 -14.34 -4.88 4.39
C GLY A 98 -14.96 -3.50 4.26
N LYS A 99 -16.28 -3.38 4.37
CA LYS A 99 -16.96 -2.08 4.25
C LYS A 99 -16.52 -1.06 5.30
N THR A 100 -16.07 -1.51 6.48
CA THR A 100 -15.61 -0.63 7.55
C THR A 100 -14.29 0.07 7.19
N SER A 101 -13.41 -0.55 6.40
CA SER A 101 -12.16 0.09 5.95
C SER A 101 -12.42 1.36 5.14
N ARG A 102 -13.54 1.41 4.40
CA ARG A 102 -13.93 2.56 3.58
C ARG A 102 -14.49 3.73 4.39
N LYS A 103 -14.93 3.47 5.64
CA LYS A 103 -15.45 4.48 6.56
C LYS A 103 -14.37 5.17 7.39
N THR A 104 -13.11 4.73 7.28
CA THR A 104 -11.97 5.30 8.04
C THR A 104 -11.90 6.83 7.93
N PRO A 105 -12.02 7.46 6.74
CA PRO A 105 -12.01 8.93 6.63
C PRO A 105 -13.12 9.61 7.43
N ASP A 106 -14.32 9.03 7.44
CA ASP A 106 -15.47 9.57 8.16
C ASP A 106 -15.28 9.40 9.67
N GLU A 107 -14.75 8.27 10.12
CA GLU A 107 -14.42 8.03 11.52
C GLU A 107 -13.34 9.00 12.04
N ILE A 108 -12.29 9.26 11.24
CA ILE A 108 -11.25 10.26 11.57
C ILE A 108 -11.88 11.65 11.67
N THR A 109 -12.74 12.03 10.73
CA THR A 109 -13.41 13.34 10.74
C THR A 109 -14.34 13.48 11.94
N ASN A 110 -15.09 12.43 12.30
CA ASN A 110 -15.97 12.42 13.46
C ASN A 110 -15.21 12.59 14.76
N TRP A 111 -14.06 11.94 14.91
CA TRP A 111 -13.17 12.17 16.04
C TRP A 111 -12.59 13.56 16.01
N GLY A 112 -12.15 14.04 14.85
CA GLY A 112 -11.63 15.41 14.69
C GLY A 112 -12.61 16.51 15.06
N ASN A 113 -13.91 16.31 14.85
CA ASN A 113 -14.92 17.26 15.31
C ASN A 113 -15.11 17.27 16.85
N ARG A 114 -14.78 16.15 17.51
CA ARG A 114 -14.84 16.01 18.97
C ARG A 114 -13.55 16.46 19.64
N LEU A 115 -12.43 16.25 18.96
CA LEU A 115 -11.08 16.51 19.43
C LEU A 115 -10.62 17.81 18.79
N ASN A 116 -10.57 18.89 19.55
CA ASN A 116 -10.00 20.14 19.06
C ASN A 116 -8.45 20.03 19.01
N LEU A 117 -7.93 19.16 18.15
CA LEU A 117 -6.51 18.82 18.05
C LEU A 117 -5.73 20.03 17.54
N ALA A 118 -4.86 20.58 18.39
CA ALA A 118 -4.02 21.72 18.03
C ALA A 118 -2.80 21.32 17.18
N SER A 119 -2.36 20.06 17.26
CA SER A 119 -1.07 19.62 16.70
C SER A 119 -1.10 19.23 15.22
N GLN A 120 -2.23 18.73 14.70
CA GLN A 120 -2.37 18.40 13.27
C GLN A 120 -3.79 18.66 12.75
N PRO A 121 -3.93 19.25 11.55
CA PRO A 121 -5.22 19.33 10.88
C PRO A 121 -5.80 17.94 10.62
N ILE A 122 -7.08 17.75 10.95
CA ILE A 122 -7.83 16.50 10.71
C ILE A 122 -7.82 16.13 9.22
N SER A 123 -7.82 17.12 8.33
CA SER A 123 -7.67 16.91 6.89
C SER A 123 -6.37 16.18 6.52
N SER A 124 -5.28 16.42 7.26
CA SER A 124 -4.00 15.74 7.05
C SER A 124 -4.05 14.29 7.47
N LEU A 125 -4.70 13.95 8.59
CA LEU A 125 -4.91 12.56 9.01
C LEU A 125 -5.76 11.78 7.99
N VAL A 126 -6.84 12.39 7.51
CA VAL A 126 -7.68 11.81 6.44
C VAL A 126 -6.86 11.60 5.17
N TYR A 127 -6.02 12.57 4.81
CA TYR A 127 -5.14 12.46 3.65
C TYR A 127 -4.14 11.32 3.81
N ASN A 128 -3.46 11.21 4.95
CA ASN A 128 -2.47 10.16 5.24
C ASN A 128 -3.12 8.76 5.21
N SER A 129 -4.32 8.60 5.80
CA SER A 129 -5.09 7.36 5.72
C SER A 129 -5.37 6.94 4.27
N ARG A 130 -5.85 7.87 3.44
CA ARG A 130 -6.14 7.59 2.02
C ARG A 130 -4.88 7.30 1.22
N MET A 131 -3.80 8.04 1.48
CA MET A 131 -2.53 7.89 0.78
C MET A 131 -1.88 6.55 1.10
N ALA A 132 -1.86 6.12 2.38
CA ALA A 132 -1.37 4.81 2.75
C ALA A 132 -2.11 3.68 2.00
N ALA A 133 -3.45 3.76 1.93
CA ALA A 133 -4.24 2.78 1.18
C ALA A 133 -3.95 2.82 -0.34
N LYS A 134 -3.73 4.00 -0.91
CA LYS A 134 -3.40 4.15 -2.33
C LYS A 134 -2.01 3.65 -2.67
N VAL A 135 -1.01 3.90 -1.82
CA VAL A 135 0.36 3.45 -2.04
C VAL A 135 0.41 1.93 -2.05
N ASP A 136 -0.18 1.29 -1.03
CA ASP A 136 -0.19 -0.17 -0.89
C ASP A 136 -0.95 -0.86 -2.03
N SER A 137 -1.99 -0.22 -2.57
CA SER A 137 -2.83 -0.83 -3.63
C SER A 137 -2.44 -0.47 -5.07
N ALA A 138 -1.74 0.65 -5.29
CA ALA A 138 -1.43 1.16 -6.63
C ALA A 138 0.06 1.18 -6.96
N LEU A 139 0.92 1.48 -5.98
CA LEU A 139 2.36 1.56 -6.20
C LEU A 139 3.06 0.22 -6.04
N ILE A 140 2.54 -0.66 -5.20
CA ILE A 140 3.03 -2.04 -5.07
C ILE A 140 2.04 -2.95 -5.80
N GLN A 141 2.45 -3.53 -6.93
CA GLN A 141 1.56 -4.33 -7.77
C GLN A 141 1.88 -5.83 -7.64
N ASP A 142 1.55 -6.35 -6.47
CA ASP A 142 1.84 -7.70 -6.00
C ASP A 142 0.61 -8.62 -6.01
N ASN A 143 -0.52 -8.14 -6.55
CA ASN A 143 -1.83 -8.81 -6.54
C ASN A 143 -2.44 -9.06 -5.15
N PHE A 144 -1.90 -8.46 -4.08
CA PHE A 144 -2.52 -8.50 -2.75
C PHE A 144 -3.56 -7.39 -2.62
N GLN A 145 -4.84 -7.74 -2.82
CA GLN A 145 -5.92 -6.77 -2.73
C GLN A 145 -6.20 -6.40 -1.26
N ILE A 146 -6.05 -5.12 -0.93
CA ILE A 146 -6.35 -4.58 0.41
C ILE A 146 -7.83 -4.79 0.75
N TYR A 147 -8.07 -5.48 1.86
CA TYR A 147 -9.41 -5.78 2.37
C TYR A 147 -9.60 -5.33 3.83
N HIS A 148 -8.52 -4.93 4.49
CA HIS A 148 -8.51 -4.42 5.85
C HIS A 148 -7.62 -3.19 5.95
N HIS A 149 -8.12 -2.15 6.65
CA HIS A 149 -7.38 -0.92 6.92
C HIS A 149 -7.74 -0.46 8.32
N ALA A 150 -6.74 -0.38 9.20
CA ALA A 150 -6.86 0.20 10.53
C ALA A 150 -5.91 1.40 10.63
N PHE A 151 -6.47 2.54 11.04
CA PHE A 151 -5.76 3.79 11.21
C PHE A 151 -5.79 4.19 12.68
N PHE A 152 -4.62 4.28 13.29
CA PHE A 152 -4.41 4.63 14.68
C PHE A 152 -3.85 6.04 14.73
N PHE A 153 -4.38 6.89 15.59
CA PHE A 153 -3.77 8.19 15.85
C PHE A 153 -3.93 8.60 17.30
N THR A 154 -3.07 9.49 17.76
CA THR A 154 -3.07 10.01 19.13
C THR A 154 -3.45 11.48 19.16
N LYS A 155 -3.78 11.97 20.36
CA LYS A 155 -4.02 13.40 20.59
C LYS A 155 -2.81 14.29 20.27
N ASN A 156 -1.60 13.72 20.25
CA ASN A 156 -0.37 14.44 19.95
C ASN A 156 -0.13 14.57 18.45
N GLY A 157 -0.86 13.83 17.60
CA GLY A 157 -0.75 13.88 16.14
C GLY A 157 0.13 12.78 15.54
N ALA A 158 0.67 11.88 16.35
CA ALA A 158 1.30 10.65 15.86
C ALA A 158 0.25 9.73 15.26
N TRP A 159 0.61 8.99 14.21
CA TRP A 159 -0.29 8.05 13.55
C TRP A 159 0.42 6.79 13.06
N THR A 160 -0.33 5.70 13.01
CA THR A 160 0.11 4.38 12.54
C THR A 160 -0.96 3.79 11.65
N VAL A 161 -0.57 3.11 10.58
CA VAL A 161 -1.50 2.37 9.72
C VAL A 161 -1.11 0.90 9.70
N VAL A 162 -2.10 0.03 9.88
CA VAL A 162 -1.95 -1.41 9.66
C VAL A 162 -2.97 -1.84 8.61
N GLN A 163 -2.48 -2.33 7.49
CA GLN A 163 -3.32 -2.79 6.37
C GLN A 163 -3.07 -4.27 6.10
N GLN A 164 -4.08 -4.96 5.59
CA GLN A 164 -3.93 -6.33 5.10
C GLN A 164 -4.48 -6.49 3.69
N GLY A 165 -3.63 -7.00 2.82
CA GLY A 165 -3.95 -7.48 1.49
C GLY A 165 -4.07 -9.00 1.47
N MET A 166 -4.94 -9.52 0.59
CA MET A 166 -5.05 -10.94 0.30
C MET A 166 -4.76 -11.22 -1.16
N ASN A 167 -4.05 -12.32 -1.41
CA ASN A 167 -3.87 -12.87 -2.74
C ASN A 167 -4.60 -14.22 -2.80
N ALA A 168 -5.72 -14.26 -3.53
CA ALA A 168 -6.58 -15.43 -3.60
C ALA A 168 -5.97 -16.58 -4.43
N SER A 169 -5.12 -16.29 -5.43
CA SER A 169 -4.47 -17.35 -6.21
C SER A 169 -3.42 -18.08 -5.40
N GLU A 170 -2.63 -17.33 -4.63
CA GLU A 170 -1.56 -17.86 -3.79
C GLU A 170 -2.04 -18.28 -2.39
N GLN A 171 -3.34 -18.13 -2.09
CA GLN A 171 -3.93 -18.38 -0.77
C GLN A 171 -3.15 -17.74 0.39
N SER A 172 -2.61 -16.53 0.18
CA SER A 172 -1.72 -15.87 1.11
C SER A 172 -2.20 -14.47 1.49
N ALA A 173 -1.69 -13.96 2.61
CA ALA A 173 -1.93 -12.60 3.08
C ALA A 173 -0.62 -11.82 3.22
N ARG A 174 -0.73 -10.50 3.03
CA ARG A 174 0.37 -9.55 3.19
C ARG A 174 -0.08 -8.40 4.09
N ARG A 175 0.74 -8.05 5.07
CA ARG A 175 0.45 -7.01 6.05
C ARG A 175 1.42 -5.85 5.89
N TYR A 176 0.89 -4.64 5.80
CA TYR A 176 1.63 -3.42 5.58
C TYR A 176 1.52 -2.55 6.82
N HIS A 177 2.65 -2.05 7.30
CA HIS A 177 2.73 -1.19 8.46
C HIS A 177 3.37 0.15 8.10
N TRP A 178 2.82 1.20 8.70
CA TRP A 178 3.25 2.57 8.53
C TRP A 178 3.32 3.25 9.90
N HIS A 179 4.28 4.14 10.09
CA HIS A 179 4.34 5.01 11.26
C HIS A 179 4.72 6.43 10.87
N SER A 180 4.08 7.42 11.50
CA SER A 180 4.26 8.84 11.15
C SER A 180 5.69 9.33 11.24
N GLU A 181 6.47 8.85 12.21
CA GLU A 181 7.87 9.29 12.40
C GLU A 181 8.82 8.75 11.32
N ASP A 182 8.52 7.57 10.77
CA ASP A 182 9.33 6.93 9.74
C ASP A 182 9.03 7.49 8.34
N VAL A 183 7.85 8.11 8.16
CA VAL A 183 7.35 8.59 6.87
C VAL A 183 7.91 9.98 6.57
N LYS A 184 9.05 10.02 5.87
CA LYS A 184 9.61 11.26 5.29
C LYS A 184 8.94 11.65 3.98
N ASN A 185 8.49 10.66 3.21
CA ASN A 185 7.85 10.83 1.92
C ASN A 185 6.79 9.73 1.74
N LEU A 186 5.53 10.09 1.51
CA LEU A 186 4.42 9.14 1.43
C LEU A 186 4.52 8.15 0.26
N ILE A 187 5.30 8.46 -0.78
CA ILE A 187 5.40 7.64 -1.99
C ILE A 187 6.76 6.96 -2.19
N ASN A 188 7.74 7.24 -1.32
CA ASN A 188 9.09 6.69 -1.45
C ASN A 188 9.48 5.91 -0.19
N GLU A 189 9.45 4.58 -0.28
CA GLU A 189 9.75 3.64 0.81
C GLU A 189 9.13 4.03 2.17
N PRO A 190 7.81 4.27 2.24
CA PRO A 190 7.18 4.84 3.43
C PRO A 190 6.88 3.83 4.55
N HIS A 191 7.03 2.54 4.28
CA HIS A 191 6.63 1.47 5.20
C HIS A 191 7.62 1.30 6.34
N SER A 192 7.11 1.16 7.57
CA SER A 192 7.91 0.65 8.70
C SER A 192 8.19 -0.86 8.52
N GLY A 193 7.27 -1.58 7.88
CA GLY A 193 7.48 -2.96 7.49
C GLY A 193 6.36 -3.56 6.64
N ILE A 194 6.72 -4.49 5.75
CA ILE A 194 5.79 -5.29 4.94
C ILE A 194 6.04 -6.75 5.25
N ALA A 195 5.14 -7.38 6.01
CA ALA A 195 5.22 -8.78 6.38
C ALA A 195 4.42 -9.63 5.37
N SER A 196 5.06 -10.65 4.81
CA SER A 196 4.46 -11.55 3.83
C SER A 196 5.01 -12.96 3.99
N GLN A 197 4.15 -13.96 3.76
CA GLN A 197 4.57 -15.37 3.74
C GLN A 197 5.35 -15.73 2.47
N ILE A 198 5.07 -15.01 1.39
CA ILE A 198 5.68 -15.25 0.08
C ILE A 198 6.27 -13.95 -0.45
N THR A 199 7.38 -14.09 -1.17
CA THR A 199 7.95 -13.06 -2.03
C THR A 199 7.66 -13.46 -3.47
N LEU A 200 7.10 -12.54 -4.24
CA LEU A 200 6.74 -12.78 -5.64
C LEU A 200 7.87 -12.28 -6.56
N PRO A 201 8.18 -12.99 -7.65
CA PRO A 201 9.06 -12.48 -8.68
C PRO A 201 8.37 -11.37 -9.48
N ASN A 202 9.14 -10.40 -9.99
CA ASN A 202 8.71 -9.37 -10.94
C ASN A 202 7.52 -8.50 -10.48
N VAL A 203 7.56 -8.04 -9.23
CA VAL A 203 6.55 -7.14 -8.67
C VAL A 203 6.86 -5.70 -9.06
N LEU A 204 5.98 -5.05 -9.84
CA LEU A 204 6.14 -3.63 -10.12
C LEU A 204 6.01 -2.83 -8.81
N ASN A 205 7.11 -2.23 -8.39
CA ASN A 205 7.22 -1.47 -7.16
C ASN A 205 7.58 -0.01 -7.46
N MET A 206 6.54 0.80 -7.65
CA MET A 206 6.65 2.24 -7.85
C MET A 206 6.92 3.01 -6.54
N SER A 207 6.94 2.35 -5.39
CA SER A 207 7.31 2.97 -4.11
C SER A 207 8.81 2.91 -3.81
N ALA A 208 9.56 2.04 -4.49
CA ALA A 208 11.01 1.88 -4.31
C ALA A 208 11.79 3.15 -4.71
N ASN A 209 12.93 3.41 -4.08
CA ASN A 209 13.76 4.57 -4.42
C ASN A 209 14.32 4.51 -5.86
N GLN A 210 14.58 3.30 -6.36
CA GLN A 210 15.01 3.04 -7.74
C GLN A 210 13.98 3.52 -8.77
N SER A 211 12.69 3.56 -8.41
CA SER A 211 11.59 4.01 -9.28
C SER A 211 11.45 5.54 -9.34
N SER A 212 12.34 6.31 -8.71
CA SER A 212 12.26 7.78 -8.63
C SER A 212 12.21 8.47 -9.99
N GLN A 213 13.11 8.10 -10.91
CA GLN A 213 13.13 8.65 -12.27
C GLN A 213 11.84 8.30 -13.03
N ASN A 214 11.33 7.07 -12.88
CA ASN A 214 10.08 6.66 -13.51
C ASN A 214 8.88 7.47 -12.98
N ARG A 215 8.82 7.72 -11.66
CA ARG A 215 7.81 8.61 -11.06
C ARG A 215 7.89 10.04 -11.60
N GLN A 216 9.10 10.57 -11.80
CA GLN A 216 9.29 11.90 -12.36
C GLN A 216 8.76 11.98 -13.79
N ILE A 217 9.18 11.07 -14.68
CA ILE A 217 8.72 11.05 -16.07
C ILE A 217 7.20 10.81 -16.15
N SER A 218 6.65 9.92 -15.31
CA SER A 218 5.21 9.71 -15.21
C SER A 218 4.44 11.00 -14.88
N THR A 219 5.02 11.87 -14.06
CA THR A 219 4.44 13.18 -13.71
C THR A 219 4.56 14.16 -14.88
N GLU A 220 5.74 14.21 -15.53
CA GLU A 220 5.96 15.06 -16.69
C GLU A 220 5.04 14.69 -17.87
N LEU A 221 4.82 13.39 -18.09
CA LEU A 221 3.92 12.85 -19.10
C LEU A 221 2.48 13.36 -18.94
N VAL A 222 1.96 13.37 -17.71
CA VAL A 222 0.62 13.92 -17.46
C VAL A 222 0.62 15.45 -17.43
N GLY A 223 1.74 16.11 -17.18
CA GLY A 223 1.87 17.56 -17.30
C GLY A 223 1.76 18.07 -18.75
N GLN A 224 1.97 17.19 -19.73
CA GLN A 224 1.83 17.50 -21.15
C GLN A 224 0.35 17.50 -21.60
N ASN A 225 0.13 17.85 -22.88
CA ASN A 225 -1.20 17.78 -23.48
C ASN A 225 -1.67 16.32 -23.63
N PHE A 226 -2.95 16.08 -23.40
CA PHE A 226 -3.58 14.75 -23.51
C PHE A 226 -3.31 14.06 -24.85
N GLY A 227 -3.30 14.82 -25.96
CA GLY A 227 -3.00 14.29 -27.28
C GLY A 227 -1.59 13.73 -27.42
N ALA A 228 -0.60 14.33 -26.74
CA ALA A 228 0.78 13.86 -26.72
C ALA A 228 0.91 12.56 -25.92
N LEU A 229 0.37 12.54 -24.70
CA LEU A 229 0.33 11.33 -23.86
C LEU A 229 -0.36 10.17 -24.59
N MET A 230 -1.49 10.43 -25.25
CA MET A 230 -2.21 9.40 -25.98
C MET A 230 -1.46 8.92 -27.24
N LYS A 231 -0.63 9.76 -27.85
CA LYS A 231 0.26 9.35 -28.94
C LYS A 231 1.31 8.37 -28.42
N ASP A 232 1.92 8.66 -27.29
CA ASP A 232 2.92 7.80 -26.65
C ASP A 232 2.31 6.45 -26.24
N VAL A 233 1.13 6.48 -25.63
CA VAL A 233 0.33 5.29 -25.31
C VAL A 233 0.00 4.48 -26.59
N LYS A 234 -0.37 5.14 -27.70
CA LYS A 234 -0.65 4.46 -28.98
C LYS A 234 0.59 3.88 -29.65
N ILE A 235 1.77 4.49 -29.48
CA ILE A 235 3.04 3.93 -29.98
C ILE A 235 3.27 2.58 -29.31
N LEU A 236 3.11 2.48 -28.00
CA LEU A 236 3.21 1.20 -27.29
C LEU A 236 2.22 0.17 -27.82
N ALA A 237 0.95 0.54 -28.02
CA ALA A 237 -0.09 -0.35 -28.54
C ALA A 237 0.27 -0.99 -29.89
N ARG A 238 0.97 -0.23 -30.75
CA ARG A 238 1.36 -0.69 -32.09
C ARG A 238 2.55 -1.64 -32.05
N HIS A 239 3.48 -1.44 -31.11
CA HIS A 239 4.69 -2.25 -30.99
C HIS A 239 4.55 -3.42 -29.99
N SER A 240 3.50 -3.47 -29.18
CA SER A 240 3.24 -4.54 -28.21
C SER A 240 2.64 -5.82 -28.80
N SER A 241 2.34 -5.86 -30.11
CA SER A 241 1.80 -7.06 -30.75
C SER A 241 2.92 -8.04 -31.13
N ASN A 242 2.68 -9.36 -30.97
CA ASN A 242 3.64 -10.39 -31.42
C ASN A 242 3.97 -10.27 -32.92
N LEU A 243 3.05 -9.71 -33.71
CA LEU A 243 3.24 -9.44 -35.14
C LEU A 243 4.28 -8.34 -35.42
N SER A 244 4.33 -7.28 -34.60
CA SER A 244 5.33 -6.23 -34.75
C SER A 244 6.75 -6.70 -34.38
N GLN A 245 6.89 -7.61 -33.41
CA GLN A 245 8.18 -8.23 -33.09
C GLN A 245 8.70 -9.16 -34.20
N MET A 246 7.80 -9.78 -34.96
CA MET A 246 8.16 -10.66 -36.09
C MET A 246 8.26 -9.93 -37.45
N ALA A 247 7.55 -8.81 -37.63
CA ALA A 247 7.58 -8.03 -38.87
C ALA A 247 8.93 -7.30 -39.08
N ASP A 248 9.67 -7.00 -38.01
CA ASP A 248 11.02 -6.44 -38.09
C ASP A 248 12.07 -7.45 -38.57
N LEU A 249 11.78 -8.76 -38.55
CA LEU A 249 12.64 -9.81 -39.09
C LEU A 249 12.50 -10.02 -40.60
N ALA A 250 11.50 -9.40 -41.25
CA ALA A 250 11.15 -9.73 -42.64
C ALA A 250 11.37 -8.60 -43.67
N ASN A 251 11.65 -7.35 -43.27
CA ASN A 251 11.77 -6.25 -44.23
C ASN A 251 13.21 -5.69 -44.33
N GLY A 252 13.97 -6.31 -45.22
CA GLY A 252 15.42 -6.22 -45.29
C GLY A 252 16.07 -4.95 -45.86
N GLN A 253 15.43 -3.79 -46.04
CA GLN A 253 16.13 -2.67 -46.73
C GLN A 253 15.92 -1.21 -46.29
N GLN A 254 15.21 -0.88 -45.20
CA GLN A 254 15.24 0.51 -44.68
C GLN A 254 15.26 0.57 -43.16
N ARG A 255 16.45 0.82 -42.60
CA ARG A 255 16.64 1.23 -41.20
C ARG A 255 16.24 2.69 -41.04
N LEU A 256 14.95 2.95 -40.80
CA LEU A 256 14.55 4.16 -40.09
C LEU A 256 14.91 3.95 -38.61
N LYS A 257 15.91 4.67 -38.10
CA LYS A 257 16.20 4.75 -36.66
C LYS A 257 15.01 5.41 -35.96
N LEU A 258 14.04 4.62 -35.50
CA LEU A 258 12.91 5.06 -34.70
C LEU A 258 12.76 4.07 -33.54
N LEU A 259 13.11 4.55 -32.34
CA LEU A 259 13.52 3.78 -31.16
C LEU A 259 14.83 3.00 -31.31
N ASN A 260 15.90 3.59 -30.79
CA ASN A 260 17.10 2.85 -30.42
C ASN A 260 16.74 2.06 -29.14
N LEU A 261 16.06 0.92 -29.30
CA LEU A 261 15.95 -0.10 -28.26
C LEU A 261 17.34 -0.73 -28.13
N GLU A 262 18.30 0.03 -27.58
CA GLU A 262 19.63 -0.48 -27.28
C GLU A 262 19.47 -1.62 -26.30
N THR A 263 19.53 -2.86 -26.79
CA THR A 263 20.01 -4.04 -26.06
C THR A 263 19.71 -4.02 -24.55
N VAL A 264 18.44 -3.92 -24.17
CA VAL A 264 18.02 -4.21 -22.80
C VAL A 264 17.19 -5.49 -22.86
N GLU A 265 17.69 -6.50 -22.16
CA GLU A 265 17.02 -7.74 -21.86
C GLU A 265 15.58 -7.48 -21.36
N PHE A 266 14.61 -7.56 -22.26
CA PHE A 266 13.19 -7.58 -21.88
C PHE A 266 12.88 -8.96 -21.29
N THR A 267 13.26 -9.21 -20.04
CA THR A 267 13.18 -10.53 -19.42
C THR A 267 11.77 -10.96 -19.04
N SER A 268 10.83 -10.03 -18.85
CA SER A 268 9.37 -10.24 -18.98
C SER A 268 8.67 -9.04 -18.35
N HIS A 269 7.87 -8.30 -19.12
CA HIS A 269 6.87 -7.44 -18.49
C HIS A 269 5.62 -8.27 -18.22
N PRO A 270 5.25 -8.54 -16.95
CA PRO A 270 3.97 -9.21 -16.63
C PRO A 270 2.75 -8.41 -17.13
N ILE A 271 2.99 -7.15 -17.53
CA ILE A 271 2.06 -6.11 -17.94
C ILE A 271 1.49 -6.32 -19.36
N LEU A 272 2.12 -7.13 -20.22
CA LEU A 272 1.71 -7.29 -21.63
C LEU A 272 0.36 -7.99 -21.86
N LYS A 273 -0.26 -8.57 -20.82
CA LYS A 273 -1.52 -9.32 -20.96
C LYS A 273 -2.79 -8.45 -20.87
N GLU A 274 -2.69 -7.22 -20.37
CA GLU A 274 -3.85 -6.31 -20.28
C GLU A 274 -3.86 -5.32 -21.44
N ASN A 275 -5.01 -5.23 -22.14
CA ASN A 275 -5.20 -4.23 -23.19
C ASN A 275 -5.55 -2.86 -22.57
N PHE A 276 -4.54 -2.13 -22.12
CA PHE A 276 -4.71 -0.77 -21.57
C PHE A 276 -5.32 0.20 -22.59
N PHE A 277 -5.04 -0.04 -23.87
CA PHE A 277 -5.23 0.90 -24.97
C PHE A 277 -6.70 1.09 -25.38
N GLN A 278 -7.61 0.21 -24.96
CA GLN A 278 -9.04 0.28 -25.28
C GLN A 278 -9.90 0.66 -24.07
N SER A 279 -9.29 0.93 -22.91
CA SER A 279 -10.05 1.26 -21.70
C SER A 279 -10.53 2.72 -21.71
N LYS A 280 -11.83 2.93 -21.97
CA LYS A 280 -12.48 4.25 -21.83
C LYS A 280 -12.29 4.86 -20.44
N TYR A 281 -12.16 4.03 -19.41
CA TYR A 281 -11.87 4.48 -18.05
C TYR A 281 -10.48 5.10 -17.95
N LEU A 282 -9.46 4.42 -18.47
CA LEU A 282 -8.08 4.91 -18.43
C LEU A 282 -7.93 6.21 -19.23
N GLU A 283 -8.59 6.28 -20.38
CA GLU A 283 -8.64 7.48 -21.22
C GLU A 283 -9.24 8.68 -20.46
N LYS A 284 -10.37 8.47 -19.77
CA LYS A 284 -10.99 9.50 -18.91
C LYS A 284 -10.04 9.95 -17.80
N ILE A 285 -9.36 9.04 -17.13
CA ILE A 285 -8.42 9.38 -16.05
C ILE A 285 -7.22 10.16 -16.59
N PHE A 286 -6.65 9.77 -17.72
CA PHE A 286 -5.56 10.52 -18.37
C PHE A 286 -6.01 11.91 -18.76
N TRP A 287 -7.23 12.07 -19.28
CA TRP A 287 -7.76 13.40 -19.57
C TRP A 287 -7.84 14.27 -18.29
N ILE A 288 -8.37 13.73 -17.19
CA ILE A 288 -8.42 14.44 -15.89
C ILE A 288 -7.03 14.81 -15.39
N LEU A 289 -6.05 13.91 -15.53
CA LEU A 289 -4.67 14.16 -15.09
C LEU A 289 -3.99 15.25 -15.94
N CYS A 290 -4.18 15.24 -17.25
CA CYS A 290 -3.67 16.25 -18.16
C CYS A 290 -4.34 17.61 -18.01
N ASP A 291 -5.61 17.64 -17.59
CA ASP A 291 -6.33 18.86 -17.26
C ASP A 291 -5.85 19.45 -15.93
N ARG A 292 -5.74 18.62 -14.88
CA ARG A 292 -5.30 19.06 -13.54
C ARG A 292 -3.82 19.38 -13.44
N LYS A 293 -2.97 18.73 -14.23
CA LYS A 293 -1.50 18.87 -14.24
C LYS A 293 -0.89 18.82 -12.83
N PRO A 294 -0.91 17.65 -12.17
CA PRO A 294 -0.40 17.52 -10.81
C PRO A 294 1.08 17.94 -10.72
N GLU A 295 1.42 18.73 -9.71
CA GLU A 295 2.77 19.27 -9.50
C GLU A 295 3.82 18.18 -9.22
N ASN A 296 3.41 17.09 -8.59
CA ASN A 296 4.28 15.98 -8.23
C ASN A 296 3.53 14.64 -8.28
N TYR A 297 4.29 13.55 -8.19
CA TYR A 297 3.76 12.20 -8.25
C TYR A 297 2.80 11.86 -7.09
N GLU A 298 2.98 12.48 -5.93
CA GLU A 298 2.07 12.31 -4.78
C GLU A 298 0.68 12.87 -5.10
N LYS A 299 0.60 14.07 -5.69
CA LYS A 299 -0.67 14.68 -6.14
C LYS A 299 -1.28 13.94 -7.33
N LEU A 300 -0.45 13.40 -8.23
CA LEU A 300 -0.90 12.50 -9.29
C LEU A 300 -1.60 11.29 -8.66
N LEU A 301 -0.93 10.59 -7.74
CA LEU A 301 -1.50 9.44 -7.04
C LEU A 301 -2.74 9.82 -6.23
N ALA A 302 -2.75 10.98 -5.56
CA ALA A 302 -3.87 11.46 -4.76
C ALA A 302 -5.14 11.73 -5.58
N THR A 303 -5.02 11.96 -6.90
CA THR A 303 -6.16 12.23 -7.79
C THR A 303 -7.19 11.08 -7.77
N GLU A 304 -8.47 11.44 -7.68
CA GLU A 304 -9.56 10.46 -7.64
C GLU A 304 -9.62 9.64 -8.94
N GLY A 305 -9.83 8.32 -8.79
CA GLY A 305 -9.86 7.38 -9.92
C GLY A 305 -8.48 6.89 -10.39
N VAL A 306 -7.38 7.52 -9.97
CA VAL A 306 -6.03 6.96 -10.17
C VAL A 306 -5.89 5.70 -9.32
N GLY A 307 -5.54 4.61 -9.97
CA GLY A 307 -5.33 3.30 -9.34
C GLY A 307 -4.23 2.50 -10.04
N PRO A 308 -4.06 1.21 -9.70
CA PRO A 308 -2.93 0.39 -10.16
C PRO A 308 -2.80 0.35 -11.69
N LYS A 309 -3.93 0.30 -12.42
CA LYS A 309 -3.92 0.31 -13.90
C LYS A 309 -3.33 1.59 -14.50
N THR A 310 -3.68 2.74 -13.92
CA THR A 310 -3.16 4.04 -14.36
C THR A 310 -1.67 4.15 -14.10
N ILE A 311 -1.23 3.77 -12.90
CA ILE A 311 0.18 3.76 -12.51
C ILE A 311 0.99 2.81 -13.40
N ARG A 312 0.47 1.61 -13.66
CA ARG A 312 1.11 0.62 -14.53
C ARG A 312 1.29 1.13 -15.95
N ALA A 313 0.28 1.79 -16.52
CA ALA A 313 0.35 2.34 -17.86
C ALA A 313 1.40 3.46 -17.95
N LEU A 314 1.42 4.40 -16.99
CA LEU A 314 2.43 5.47 -16.95
C LEU A 314 3.84 4.94 -16.75
N ALA A 315 4.01 3.94 -15.87
CA ALA A 315 5.29 3.30 -15.63
C ALA A 315 5.84 2.63 -16.89
N LEU A 316 4.97 1.92 -17.64
CA LEU A 316 5.32 1.26 -18.90
C LEU A 316 5.73 2.27 -19.99
N VAL A 317 5.00 3.38 -20.11
CA VAL A 317 5.35 4.47 -21.05
C VAL A 317 6.69 5.09 -20.70
N SER A 318 6.90 5.40 -19.43
CA SER A 318 8.14 5.99 -18.92
C SER A 318 9.34 5.07 -19.14
N GLU A 319 9.16 3.76 -18.99
CA GLU A 319 10.23 2.79 -19.20
C GLU A 319 10.55 2.58 -20.68
N ILE A 320 9.55 2.32 -21.52
CA ILE A 320 9.80 1.91 -22.91
C ILE A 320 10.19 3.08 -23.79
N ILE A 321 9.54 4.25 -23.63
CA ILE A 321 9.79 5.40 -24.50
C ILE A 321 10.94 6.25 -23.97
N TYR A 322 11.03 6.40 -22.65
CA TYR A 322 11.98 7.32 -22.02
C TYR A 322 13.11 6.62 -21.26
N GLY A 323 13.15 5.28 -21.22
CA GLY A 323 14.22 4.51 -20.58
C GLY A 323 14.24 4.56 -19.05
N ALA A 324 13.24 5.17 -18.40
CA ALA A 324 13.19 5.28 -16.95
C ALA A 324 12.63 3.98 -16.34
N LYS A 325 13.52 3.08 -15.93
CA LYS A 325 13.15 1.77 -15.39
C LYS A 325 12.51 1.89 -14.00
N PRO A 326 11.37 1.23 -13.74
CA PRO A 326 10.86 1.05 -12.38
C PRO A 326 11.57 -0.13 -11.70
N SER A 327 11.39 -0.25 -10.39
CA SER A 327 11.76 -1.46 -9.65
C SER A 327 10.77 -2.59 -9.89
N TYR A 328 11.30 -3.79 -10.09
CA TYR A 328 10.55 -5.05 -10.16
C TYR A 328 10.78 -5.94 -8.93
N GLU A 329 11.39 -5.39 -7.89
CA GLU A 329 11.68 -6.08 -6.64
C GLU A 329 10.48 -5.99 -5.68
N ASP A 330 10.11 -7.15 -5.12
CA ASP A 330 9.07 -7.23 -4.10
C ASP A 330 9.55 -6.58 -2.79
N PRO A 331 8.88 -5.54 -2.27
CA PRO A 331 9.30 -4.87 -1.05
C PRO A 331 9.00 -5.67 0.23
N ALA A 332 8.34 -6.83 0.11
CA ALA A 332 8.09 -7.70 1.24
C ALA A 332 9.39 -8.10 1.94
N ARG A 333 9.45 -7.85 3.25
CA ARG A 333 10.52 -8.34 4.10
C ARG A 333 10.03 -9.62 4.77
N TYR A 334 10.71 -10.73 4.48
CA TYR A 334 10.41 -11.99 5.14
C TYR A 334 10.77 -11.87 6.62
N SER A 335 9.80 -12.06 7.52
CA SER A 335 10.06 -12.08 8.96
C SER A 335 10.61 -13.45 9.35
N PHE A 336 11.92 -13.66 9.17
CA PHE A 336 12.64 -14.80 9.76
C PHE A 336 12.93 -14.57 11.24
N ALA A 337 12.72 -15.62 12.03
CA ALA A 337 13.34 -15.91 13.33
C ALA A 337 12.90 -17.29 13.89
N HIS A 338 13.58 -18.36 13.49
CA HIS A 338 13.54 -19.70 14.11
C HIS A 338 12.19 -20.26 14.58
N GLY A 339 11.77 -21.34 13.90
CA GLY A 339 10.83 -22.31 14.48
C GLY A 339 11.33 -22.74 15.87
N GLY A 340 10.48 -22.52 16.87
CA GLY A 340 10.64 -23.09 18.20
C GLY A 340 10.15 -24.54 18.19
N LYS A 341 11.11 -25.44 18.44
CA LYS A 341 11.07 -26.91 18.52
C LYS A 341 10.91 -27.69 17.22
#